data_AF-A0A6S6S4B8-F1
#
_entry.id   AF-A0A6S6S4B8-F1
#
_cell.length_a   1.000
_cell.length_b   1.000
_cell.length_c   1.000
_cell.angle_alpha   90.00
_cell.angle_beta   90.00
_cell.angle_gamma   90.00
#
_symmetry.space_group_name_H-M   'P 1'
#
loop_
_entity.id
_entity.type
_entity.pdbx_description
1 polymer ?
#
loop_
_entity_poly.entity_id
_entity_poly.type
_entity_poly.pdbx_seq_one_letter_code
_entity_poly.pdbx_strand_id
1 'polypeptide(L)'
;MLTKYADGIGPDYHMLINENSKPGKIKLTTMVKDAHKNKLVVHPYTILIDKLPNYVKNVQQLFDIIYNKANVDGAFTDFPDLGIKFLQKQHQHQ
;
A
#
# COMPACT_ATOMS: atom_id res chain seq x y z
N MET A 1 21.76 -0.39 10.07
CA MET A 1 21.80 -1.52 9.14
C MET A 1 20.58 -2.41 9.38
N LEU A 2 19.42 -2.13 8.74
CA LEU A 2 18.23 -3.00 8.86
C LEU A 2 18.32 -4.24 7.95
N THR A 3 19.11 -4.16 6.88
CA THR A 3 19.29 -5.24 5.89
C THR A 3 20.14 -6.42 6.38
N LYS A 4 20.65 -6.39 7.61
CA LYS A 4 21.42 -7.52 8.18
C LYS A 4 20.53 -8.61 8.81
N TYR A 5 19.23 -8.35 9.03
CA TYR A 5 18.38 -9.25 9.82
C TYR A 5 16.92 -9.39 9.34
N ALA A 6 16.47 -8.60 8.37
CA ALA A 6 15.08 -8.63 7.91
C ALA A 6 15.01 -8.72 6.39
N ASP A 7 14.09 -9.55 5.89
CA ASP A 7 13.79 -9.70 4.46
C ASP A 7 12.70 -8.71 3.98
N GLY A 8 12.04 -8.02 4.91
CA GLY A 8 11.00 -7.04 4.60
C GLY A 8 10.65 -6.11 5.76
N ILE A 9 9.86 -5.07 5.46
CA ILE A 9 9.29 -4.14 6.43
C ILE A 9 7.77 -4.12 6.33
N GLY A 10 7.10 -4.02 7.47
CA GLY A 10 5.66 -3.80 7.55
C GLY A 10 5.36 -2.47 8.24
N PRO A 11 5.37 -1.33 7.51
CA PRO A 11 5.01 -0.05 8.10
C PRO A 11 3.48 0.14 8.16
N ASP A 12 3.02 1.12 8.93
CA ASP A 12 1.65 1.60 8.76
C ASP A 12 1.50 2.20 7.35
N TYR A 13 0.42 1.87 6.64
CA TYR A 13 0.19 2.39 5.29
C TYR A 13 0.14 3.93 5.24
N HIS A 14 -0.24 4.61 6.33
CA HIS A 14 -0.19 6.07 6.43
C HIS A 14 1.24 6.61 6.30
N MET A 15 2.27 5.83 6.65
CA MET A 15 3.67 6.24 6.47
C MET A 15 4.10 6.20 5.00
N LEU A 16 3.38 5.47 4.15
CA LEU A 16 3.63 5.41 2.71
C LEU A 16 3.03 6.62 1.99
N ILE A 17 2.02 7.26 2.58
CA ILE A 17 1.24 8.34 1.96
C ILE A 17 1.47 9.64 2.71
N ASN A 18 1.96 10.67 2.01
CA ASN A 18 2.12 11.98 2.61
C ASN A 18 0.75 12.55 3.03
N GLU A 19 0.69 13.14 4.21
CA GLU A 19 -0.51 13.80 4.76
C GLU A 19 -1.11 14.88 3.85
N ASN A 20 -0.29 15.51 3.00
CA ASN A 20 -0.74 16.50 2.02
C ASN A 20 -1.36 15.88 0.76
N SER A 21 -1.58 14.57 0.73
CA SER A 21 -2.25 13.88 -0.36
C SER A 21 -3.70 14.32 -0.46
N LYS A 22 -4.15 14.60 -1.67
CA LYS A 22 -5.52 15.02 -1.98
C LYS A 22 -6.18 14.00 -2.91
N PRO A 23 -7.52 13.94 -2.97
CA PRO A 23 -8.21 13.15 -3.99
C PRO A 23 -7.64 13.45 -5.39
N GLY A 24 -7.19 12.40 -6.08
CA GLY A 24 -6.57 12.51 -7.41
C GLY A 24 -5.11 12.96 -7.44
N LYS A 25 -4.55 13.49 -6.35
CA LYS A 25 -3.13 13.91 -6.24
C LYS A 25 -2.50 13.30 -5.00
N ILE A 26 -2.18 12.02 -5.11
CA ILE A 26 -1.54 11.24 -4.05
C ILE A 26 -0.04 11.46 -4.10
N LYS A 27 0.53 11.85 -2.96
CA LYS A 27 1.97 12.00 -2.78
C LYS A 27 2.45 10.86 -1.90
N LEU A 28 3.37 10.06 -2.43
CA LEU A 28 3.94 8.95 -1.69
C LEU A 28 5.27 9.36 -1.07
N THR A 29 5.63 8.72 0.04
CA THR A 29 6.96 8.86 0.64
C THR A 29 7.98 8.04 -0.14
N THR A 30 9.27 8.25 0.13
CA THR A 30 10.34 7.45 -0.50
C THR A 30 10.52 6.08 0.15
N MET A 31 9.74 5.75 1.18
CA MET A 31 9.92 4.57 2.03
C MET A 31 9.94 3.26 1.23
N VAL A 32 8.96 3.05 0.34
CA VAL A 32 8.91 1.82 -0.48
C VAL A 32 10.11 1.75 -1.43
N LYS A 33 10.46 2.88 -2.07
CA LYS A 33 11.61 2.95 -2.98
C LYS A 33 12.92 2.64 -2.26
N ASP A 34 13.09 3.14 -1.05
CA ASP A 34 14.29 2.94 -0.26
C ASP A 34 14.37 1.50 0.27
N ALA A 35 13.24 0.89 0.65
CA ALA A 35 13.15 -0.52 1.02
C ALA A 35 13.50 -1.44 -0.17
N HIS A 36 12.91 -1.20 -1.35
CA HIS A 36 13.20 -1.95 -2.56
C HIS A 36 14.66 -1.85 -3.01
N LYS A 37 15.28 -0.66 -2.92
CA LYS A 37 16.73 -0.50 -3.15
C LYS A 37 17.59 -1.36 -2.25
N ASN A 38 17.10 -1.64 -1.05
CA ASN A 38 17.73 -2.50 -0.06
C ASN A 38 17.31 -3.98 -0.17
N LYS A 39 16.60 -4.35 -1.23
CA LYS A 39 16.03 -5.70 -1.47
C LYS A 39 15.07 -6.17 -0.36
N LEU A 40 14.41 -5.23 0.30
CA LEU A 40 13.41 -5.50 1.32
C LEU A 40 12.02 -5.47 0.69
N VAL A 41 11.20 -6.50 0.94
CA VAL A 41 9.78 -6.47 0.59
C VAL A 41 9.01 -5.53 1.53
N VAL A 42 7.94 -4.92 1.06
CA VAL A 42 7.13 -3.97 1.84
C VAL A 42 5.69 -4.44 1.93
N HIS A 43 5.25 -4.76 3.15
CA HIS A 43 3.89 -5.24 3.43
C HIS A 43 3.20 -4.35 4.48
N PRO A 44 2.59 -3.23 4.09
CA PRO A 44 1.94 -2.35 5.05
C PRO A 44 0.70 -2.96 5.72
N TYR A 45 0.41 -2.51 6.95
CA TYR A 45 -0.79 -2.84 7.70
C TYR A 45 -1.48 -1.57 8.23
N THR A 46 -2.76 -1.55 8.62
CA THR A 46 -3.86 -2.44 8.20
C THR A 46 -4.81 -1.62 7.33
N ILE A 47 -5.12 -2.11 6.13
CA ILE A 47 -6.11 -1.46 5.26
C ILE A 47 -7.52 -1.72 5.83
N LEU A 48 -8.17 -0.65 6.28
CA LEU A 48 -9.51 -0.67 6.86
C LEU A 48 -10.51 0.04 5.95
N ILE A 49 -11.66 -0.58 5.68
CA ILE A 49 -12.71 0.03 4.85
C ILE A 49 -13.59 1.00 5.65
N ASP A 50 -13.66 0.84 6.96
CA ASP A 50 -14.49 1.68 7.82
C ASP A 50 -13.80 3.01 8.16
N LYS A 51 -12.48 3.09 7.98
CA LYS A 51 -11.64 4.27 8.24
C LYS A 51 -10.92 4.71 6.97
N LEU A 52 -11.69 4.99 5.93
CA LEU A 52 -11.13 5.51 4.69
C LEU A 52 -10.57 6.93 4.89
N PRO A 53 -9.32 7.19 4.49
CA PRO A 53 -8.77 8.52 4.56
C PRO A 53 -9.43 9.47 3.56
N ASN A 54 -9.47 10.76 3.88
CA ASN A 54 -10.19 11.79 3.10
C ASN A 54 -9.74 11.92 1.63
N TYR A 55 -8.59 11.36 1.26
CA TYR A 55 -8.07 11.38 -0.11
C TYR A 55 -8.57 10.21 -0.98
N VAL A 56 -9.33 9.26 -0.43
CA VAL A 56 -9.98 8.17 -1.18
C VAL A 56 -11.49 8.18 -0.95
N LYS A 57 -12.25 7.84 -1.99
CA LYS A 57 -13.72 7.71 -1.91
C LYS A 57 -14.18 6.29 -1.61
N ASN A 58 -13.36 5.30 -1.91
CA ASN A 58 -13.68 3.89 -1.74
C ASN A 58 -12.39 3.09 -1.49
N VAL A 59 -12.54 1.87 -0.97
CA VAL A 59 -11.41 0.98 -0.68
C VAL A 59 -10.63 0.59 -1.95
N GLN A 60 -11.27 0.50 -3.12
CA GLN A 60 -10.58 0.14 -4.36
C GLN A 60 -9.53 1.20 -4.74
N GLN A 61 -9.82 2.49 -4.51
CA GLN A 61 -8.84 3.56 -4.70
C GLN A 61 -7.69 3.45 -3.70
N LEU A 62 -7.96 3.03 -2.46
CA LEU A 62 -6.92 2.82 -1.47
C LEU A 62 -6.02 1.65 -1.86
N PHE A 63 -6.60 0.53 -2.32
CA PHE A 63 -5.85 -0.60 -2.86
C PHE A 63 -5.04 -0.20 -4.10
N ASP A 64 -5.60 0.57 -5.03
CA ASP A 64 -4.86 1.10 -6.18
C ASP A 64 -3.67 1.96 -5.77
N ILE A 65 -3.86 2.84 -4.78
CA ILE A 65 -2.76 3.66 -4.25
C ILE A 65 -1.66 2.79 -3.65
N ILE A 66 -2.03 1.78 -2.87
CA ILE A 66 -1.06 0.94 -2.15
C ILE A 66 -0.36 -0.02 -3.12
N TYR A 67 -1.11 -0.80 -3.89
CA TYR A 67 -0.53 -1.78 -4.81
C TYR A 67 0.08 -1.14 -6.06
N ASN A 68 -0.61 -0.23 -6.75
CA ASN A 68 -0.12 0.28 -8.04
C ASN A 68 0.75 1.52 -7.90
N LYS A 69 0.39 2.47 -7.02
CA LYS A 69 1.18 3.71 -6.90
C LYS A 69 2.37 3.55 -5.96
N ALA A 70 2.14 2.97 -4.78
CA ALA A 70 3.20 2.74 -3.81
C ALA A 70 4.05 1.54 -4.17
N ASN A 71 3.55 0.63 -5.01
CA ASN A 71 4.26 -0.55 -5.50
C ASN A 71 4.69 -1.45 -4.34
N VAL A 72 3.76 -1.74 -3.43
CA VAL A 72 4.02 -2.67 -2.32
C VAL A 72 3.91 -4.12 -2.79
N ASP A 73 4.62 -5.02 -2.12
CA ASP A 73 4.65 -6.44 -2.49
C ASP A 73 3.41 -7.21 -1.97
N GLY A 74 2.70 -6.63 -1.02
CA GLY A 74 1.55 -7.21 -0.34
C GLY A 74 0.98 -6.20 0.66
N ALA A 75 -0.20 -6.47 1.23
CA ALA A 75 -0.77 -5.61 2.26
C ALA A 75 -1.62 -6.44 3.23
N PHE A 76 -1.62 -6.04 4.50
CA PHE A 76 -2.51 -6.61 5.50
C PHE A 76 -3.84 -5.84 5.51
N THR A 77 -4.94 -6.58 5.48
CA THR A 77 -6.29 -6.05 5.54
C THR A 77 -7.18 -6.98 6.36
N ASP A 78 -8.09 -6.39 7.13
CA ASP A 78 -9.14 -7.15 7.83
C ASP A 78 -10.26 -7.60 6.87
N PHE A 79 -10.20 -7.17 5.59
CA PHE A 79 -11.17 -7.48 4.54
C PHE A 79 -10.50 -8.24 3.39
N PRO A 80 -10.05 -9.50 3.63
CA PRO A 80 -9.31 -10.28 2.64
C PRO A 80 -10.10 -10.55 1.35
N ASP A 81 -11.44 -10.65 1.44
CA ASP A 81 -12.30 -10.86 0.27
C ASP A 81 -12.23 -9.67 -0.71
N LEU A 82 -12.14 -8.45 -0.20
CA LEU A 82 -12.01 -7.23 -1.01
C LEU A 82 -10.62 -7.12 -1.65
N GLY A 83 -9.58 -7.49 -0.90
CA GLY A 83 -8.21 -7.58 -1.44
C GLY A 83 -8.12 -8.57 -2.60
N ILE A 84 -8.67 -9.78 -2.42
CA ILE A 84 -8.70 -10.80 -3.48
C ILE A 84 -9.50 -10.30 -4.69
N LYS A 85 -10.71 -9.75 -4.48
CA LYS A 85 -11.53 -9.20 -5.59
C LYS A 85 -10.79 -8.10 -6.36
N PHE A 86 -10.03 -7.25 -5.68
CA PHE A 86 -9.23 -6.22 -6.32
C PHE A 86 -8.11 -6.83 -7.18
N LEU A 87 -7.31 -7.74 -6.62
CA LEU A 87 -6.20 -8.38 -7.33
C LEU A 87 -6.69 -9.24 -8.50
N GLN A 88 -7.79 -9.98 -8.34
CA GLN A 88 -8.41 -10.75 -9.43
C GLN A 88 -8.85 -9.86 -10.59
N LYS A 89 -9.48 -8.70 -10.30
CA LYS A 89 -9.83 -7.72 -11.33
C LYS A 89 -8.60 -7.18 -12.05
N GLN A 90 -7.50 -6.96 -11.34
CA GLN A 90 -6.26 -6.48 -11.96
C GLN A 90 -5.62 -7.54 -12.86
N HIS A 91 -5.59 -8.81 -12.42
CA HIS A 91 -5.03 -9.90 -13.20
C HIS A 91 -5.87 -10.24 -14.44
N GLN A 92 -7.17 -9.95 -14.42
CA GLN A 92 -8.05 -10.07 -15.59
C GLN A 92 -7.83 -8.99 -16.66
N HIS A 93 -7.09 -7.92 -16.33
CA HIS A 93 -6.80 -6.80 -17.23
C HIS A 93 -5.31 -6.74 -17.67
N GLN A 94 -4.55 -7.82 -17.46
CA GLN A 94 -3.24 -8.06 -18.07
C GLN A 94 -3.37 -9.02 -19.25
#